data_AF-A0A0Q0WVA4-F1
#
_entry.id   AF-A0A0Q0WVA4-F1
#
_cell.length_a   1.000
_cell.length_b   1.000
_cell.length_c   1.000
_cell.angle_alpha   90.00
_cell.angle_beta   90.00
_cell.angle_gamma   90.00
#
_symmetry.space_group_name_H-M   'P 1'
#
loop_
_entity.id
_entity.type
_entity.pdbx_description
1 polymer ?
#
loop_
_entity_poly.entity_id
_entity_poly.type
_entity_poly.pdbx_seq_one_letter_code
_entity_poly.pdbx_strand_id
1 'polypeptide(L)'
;MKIASTKKAIVVREYLLDIGSVQVFDNYMISTFDEGATVTLERAYQIIGISEIHFRDKDFGYISLRKHSYAVDPTIYNYLRGLENLKAFAIVSKKEIDMHNFKIEKLFYKKNMEFFIEYDNALAWVKKRLKKNKSKGKV
;
A
#
# COMPACT_ATOMS: atom_id res chain seq x y z
N MET A 1 -14.82 31.07 -0.77
CA MET A 1 -14.81 29.61 -0.97
C MET A 1 -13.66 29.27 -1.92
N LYS A 2 -12.56 28.67 -1.44
CA LYS A 2 -11.43 28.32 -2.33
C LYS A 2 -11.65 26.90 -2.84
N ILE A 3 -12.02 26.77 -4.11
CA ILE A 3 -12.06 25.50 -4.82
C ILE A 3 -10.61 24.99 -4.87
N ALA A 4 -10.30 23.99 -4.04
CA ALA A 4 -9.01 23.33 -4.08
C ALA A 4 -8.90 22.62 -5.43
N SER A 5 -7.99 23.10 -6.27
CA SER A 5 -7.61 22.45 -7.53
C SER A 5 -7.17 21.01 -7.23
N THR A 6 -8.02 20.04 -7.55
CA THR A 6 -7.68 18.62 -7.55
C THR A 6 -6.73 18.39 -8.71
N LYS A 7 -5.42 18.54 -8.47
CA LYS A 7 -4.41 17.93 -9.34
C LYS A 7 -4.76 16.44 -9.46
N LYS A 8 -5.26 16.02 -10.62
CA LYS A 8 -5.47 14.60 -10.93
C LYS A 8 -4.17 13.85 -10.62
N ALA A 9 -4.26 12.77 -9.85
CA ALA A 9 -3.11 11.93 -9.58
C ALA A 9 -2.64 11.32 -10.91
N ILE A 10 -1.36 11.51 -11.24
CA ILE A 10 -0.77 10.97 -12.46
C ILE A 10 -0.23 9.58 -12.11
N VAL A 11 -0.73 8.57 -12.83
CA VAL A 11 -0.16 7.22 -12.79
C VAL A 11 1.15 7.27 -13.57
N VAL A 12 2.25 6.92 -12.91
CA VAL A 12 3.60 6.87 -13.49
C VAL A 12 3.80 5.58 -14.28
N ARG A 13 3.31 4.46 -13.74
CA ARG A 13 3.40 3.14 -14.36
C ARG A 13 2.28 2.25 -13.86
N GLU A 14 1.85 1.31 -14.71
CA GLU A 14 0.96 0.22 -14.33
C GLU A 14 1.63 -1.11 -14.66
N TYR A 15 1.51 -2.06 -13.74
CA TYR A 15 1.99 -3.42 -13.87
C TYR A 15 0.79 -4.35 -13.82
N LEU A 16 0.63 -5.17 -14.85
CA LEU A 16 -0.32 -6.28 -14.88
C LEU A 16 0.41 -7.52 -14.41
N LEU A 17 -0.12 -8.15 -13.36
CA LEU A 17 0.38 -9.37 -12.75
C LEU A 17 -0.62 -10.50 -13.01
N ASP A 18 -0.22 -11.73 -12.70
CA ASP A 18 -1.09 -12.91 -12.78
C ASP A 18 -2.25 -12.88 -11.76
N ILE A 19 -2.13 -12.06 -10.71
CA ILE A 19 -3.10 -11.94 -9.61
C ILE A 19 -3.79 -10.57 -9.52
N GLY A 20 -3.63 -9.72 -10.53
CA GLY A 20 -4.23 -8.39 -10.55
C GLY A 20 -3.26 -7.32 -11.02
N SER A 21 -3.33 -6.13 -10.44
CA SER A 21 -2.58 -4.96 -10.93
C SER A 21 -1.92 -4.16 -9.82
N VAL A 22 -0.81 -3.51 -10.18
CA VAL A 22 -0.14 -2.50 -9.36
C VAL A 22 0.00 -1.20 -10.13
N GLN A 23 -0.61 -0.14 -9.61
CA GLN A 23 -0.51 1.21 -10.14
C GLN A 23 0.48 2.02 -9.31
N VAL A 24 1.50 2.57 -9.95
CA VAL A 24 2.56 3.34 -9.32
C VAL A 24 2.32 4.82 -9.54
N PHE A 25 2.44 5.59 -8.47
CA PHE A 25 2.38 7.06 -8.44
C PHE A 25 3.72 7.61 -7.92
N ASP A 26 3.83 8.94 -7.84
CA ASP A 26 5.08 9.62 -7.49
C ASP A 26 5.73 9.11 -6.18
N ASN A 27 4.97 8.93 -5.11
CA ASN A 27 5.47 8.48 -3.81
C ASN A 27 4.58 7.43 -3.11
N TYR A 28 3.71 6.76 -3.87
CA TYR A 28 2.93 5.65 -3.37
C TYR A 28 2.56 4.72 -4.52
N MET A 29 2.17 3.50 -4.19
CA MET A 29 1.59 2.57 -5.16
C MET A 29 0.33 1.94 -4.60
N ILE A 30 -0.54 1.49 -5.50
CA ILE A 30 -1.82 0.86 -5.19
C ILE A 30 -1.81 -0.53 -5.80
N SER A 31 -2.18 -1.55 -5.04
CA SER A 31 -2.49 -2.87 -5.58
C SER A 31 -3.99 -3.12 -5.59
N THR A 32 -4.47 -3.78 -6.63
CA THR A 32 -5.80 -4.37 -6.70
C THR A 32 -5.64 -5.81 -7.15
N PHE A 33 -5.97 -6.75 -6.28
CA PHE A 33 -5.88 -8.18 -6.60
C PHE A 33 -7.21 -8.74 -7.08
N ASP A 34 -7.14 -9.76 -7.92
CA ASP A 34 -8.29 -10.45 -8.51
C ASP A 34 -9.03 -11.32 -7.49
N GLU A 35 -10.27 -11.67 -7.80
CA GLU A 35 -11.07 -12.55 -6.97
C GLU A 35 -10.51 -13.97 -6.90
N GLY A 36 -10.46 -14.53 -5.69
CA GLY A 36 -9.90 -15.86 -5.44
C GLY A 36 -8.36 -15.91 -5.46
N ALA A 37 -7.68 -14.78 -5.69
CA ALA A 37 -6.22 -14.74 -5.65
C ALA A 37 -5.68 -15.12 -4.27
N THR A 38 -4.44 -15.62 -4.23
CA THR A 38 -3.70 -15.84 -3.00
C THR A 38 -2.36 -15.12 -3.10
N VAL A 39 -2.14 -14.13 -2.24
CA VAL A 39 -0.89 -13.39 -2.14
C VAL A 39 0.09 -14.23 -1.32
N THR A 40 0.87 -15.05 -2.02
CA THR A 40 1.97 -15.85 -1.48
C THR A 40 3.25 -15.00 -1.35
N LEU A 41 4.29 -15.56 -0.72
CA LEU A 41 5.60 -14.93 -0.64
C LEU A 41 6.20 -14.61 -2.02
N GLU A 42 6.09 -15.54 -2.99
CA GLU A 42 6.58 -15.34 -4.36
C GLU A 42 5.91 -14.14 -5.05
N ARG A 43 4.58 -14.05 -4.96
CA ARG A 43 3.80 -12.93 -5.49
C ARG A 43 4.10 -11.63 -4.76
N ALA A 44 4.33 -11.70 -3.45
CA ALA A 44 4.78 -10.54 -2.68
C ALA A 44 6.15 -10.03 -3.17
N TYR A 45 7.09 -10.90 -3.54
CA TYR A 45 8.38 -10.48 -4.10
C TYR A 45 8.25 -9.72 -5.42
N GLN A 46 7.26 -10.03 -6.26
CA GLN A 46 6.99 -9.23 -7.47
C GLN A 46 6.60 -7.79 -7.10
N ILE A 47 5.76 -7.62 -6.08
CA ILE A 47 5.33 -6.31 -5.59
C ILE A 47 6.51 -5.55 -4.95
N ILE A 48 7.33 -6.25 -4.17
CA ILE A 48 8.56 -5.69 -3.58
C ILE A 48 9.51 -5.24 -4.69
N GLY A 49 9.71 -6.04 -5.73
CA GLY A 49 10.54 -5.70 -6.89
C GLY A 49 10.05 -4.45 -7.62
N ILE A 50 8.72 -4.32 -7.81
CA ILE A 50 8.13 -3.07 -8.33
C ILE A 50 8.45 -1.90 -7.41
N SER A 51 8.34 -2.09 -6.09
CA SER A 51 8.66 -1.02 -5.15
C SER A 51 10.13 -0.61 -5.19
N GLU A 52 11.05 -1.56 -5.36
CA GLU A 52 12.48 -1.28 -5.50
C GLU A 52 12.80 -0.51 -6.78
N ILE A 53 12.15 -0.85 -7.91
CA ILE A 53 12.35 -0.13 -9.18
C ILE A 53 11.96 1.36 -9.05
N HIS A 54 10.89 1.64 -8.31
CA HIS A 54 10.30 2.99 -8.27
C HIS A 54 10.68 3.80 -7.04
N PHE A 55 11.05 3.17 -5.93
CA PHE A 55 11.15 3.78 -4.61
C PHE A 55 12.46 3.48 -3.85
N ARG A 56 13.47 2.85 -4.48
CA ARG A 56 14.76 2.48 -3.82
C ARG A 56 15.31 3.55 -2.89
N ASP A 57 15.40 4.79 -3.37
CA ASP A 57 16.01 5.91 -2.64
C ASP A 57 15.00 6.94 -2.14
N LYS A 58 13.71 6.58 -2.06
CA LYS A 58 12.67 7.49 -1.56
C LYS A 58 11.60 6.80 -0.72
N ASP A 59 11.19 7.48 0.33
CA ASP A 59 10.07 7.06 1.16
C ASP A 59 8.80 6.94 0.33
N PHE A 60 8.08 5.82 0.49
CA PHE A 60 6.84 5.57 -0.20
C PHE A 60 5.74 4.97 0.68
N GLY A 61 4.52 5.08 0.19
CA GLY A 61 3.35 4.44 0.79
C GLY A 61 2.79 3.34 -0.10
N TYR A 62 2.13 2.38 0.52
CA TYR A 62 1.44 1.30 -0.17
C TYR A 62 -0.04 1.31 0.21
N ILE A 63 -0.91 1.17 -0.77
CA ILE A 63 -2.36 1.06 -0.58
C ILE A 63 -2.82 -0.27 -1.19
N SER A 64 -3.27 -1.19 -0.35
CA SER A 64 -3.94 -2.41 -0.80
C SER A 64 -5.43 -2.13 -0.94
N LEU A 65 -5.91 -2.00 -2.18
CA LEU A 65 -7.30 -1.71 -2.51
C LEU A 65 -8.08 -3.01 -2.74
N ARG A 66 -8.74 -3.52 -1.69
CA ARG A 66 -9.40 -4.83 -1.68
C ARG A 66 -10.82 -4.75 -2.24
N LYS A 67 -10.93 -4.59 -3.56
CA LYS A 67 -12.23 -4.68 -4.25
C LYS A 67 -12.76 -6.11 -4.26
N HIS A 68 -11.87 -7.07 -4.52
CA HIS A 68 -12.20 -8.48 -4.62
C HIS A 68 -11.85 -9.25 -3.34
N SER A 69 -12.42 -10.44 -3.17
CA SER A 69 -12.13 -11.30 -2.03
C SER A 69 -10.94 -12.19 -2.39
N TYR A 70 -9.89 -12.15 -1.59
CA TYR A 70 -8.64 -12.86 -1.84
C TYR A 70 -7.95 -13.23 -0.51
N ALA A 71 -7.01 -14.16 -0.55
CA ALA A 71 -6.27 -14.61 0.62
C ALA A 71 -4.87 -13.98 0.67
N VAL A 72 -4.34 -13.79 1.87
CA VAL A 72 -2.98 -13.30 2.11
C VAL A 72 -2.26 -14.29 3.01
N ASP A 73 -1.07 -14.73 2.59
CA ASP A 73 -0.16 -15.43 3.49
C ASP A 73 0.40 -14.43 4.51
N PRO A 74 0.14 -14.56 5.83
CA PRO A 74 0.60 -13.58 6.81
C PRO A 74 2.12 -13.53 6.97
N THR A 75 2.86 -14.54 6.49
CA THR A 75 4.33 -14.55 6.58
C THR A 75 4.98 -13.43 5.76
N ILE A 76 4.30 -12.93 4.72
CA ILE A 76 4.80 -11.83 3.87
C ILE A 76 5.10 -10.57 4.68
N TYR A 77 4.35 -10.33 5.77
CA TYR A 77 4.50 -9.14 6.60
C TYR A 77 5.86 -9.07 7.31
N ASN A 78 6.52 -10.21 7.54
CA ASN A 78 7.87 -10.23 8.08
C ASN A 78 8.89 -9.64 7.09
N TYR A 79 8.70 -9.90 5.80
CA TYR A 79 9.54 -9.37 4.72
C TYR A 79 9.24 -7.91 4.43
N LEU A 80 7.95 -7.54 4.39
CA LEU A 80 7.53 -6.15 4.21
C LEU A 80 8.00 -5.26 5.37
N ARG A 81 8.16 -5.82 6.57
CA ARG A 81 8.76 -5.10 7.69
C ARG A 81 10.21 -4.71 7.41
N GLY A 82 10.96 -5.45 6.59
CA GLY A 82 12.34 -5.11 6.22
C GLY A 82 12.45 -3.88 5.30
N LEU A 83 11.36 -3.45 4.66
CA LEU A 83 11.35 -2.28 3.79
C LEU A 83 11.33 -1.01 4.63
N GLU A 84 12.51 -0.45 4.91
CA GLU A 84 12.62 0.75 5.74
C GLU A 84 12.02 1.99 5.07
N ASN A 85 12.05 2.08 3.74
CA ASN A 85 11.44 3.15 2.94
C ASN A 85 9.91 3.01 2.80
N LEU A 86 9.30 1.88 3.20
CA LEU A 86 7.85 1.74 3.28
C LEU A 86 7.30 2.39 4.56
N LYS A 87 6.85 3.64 4.45
CA LYS A 87 6.51 4.46 5.62
C LYS A 87 5.04 4.41 6.04
N ALA A 88 4.17 3.96 5.14
CA ALA A 88 2.73 3.92 5.35
C ALA A 88 2.11 2.78 4.54
N PHE A 89 1.43 1.86 5.22
CA PHE A 89 0.69 0.77 4.61
C PHE A 89 -0.79 0.95 4.91
N ALA A 90 -1.62 1.21 3.89
CA ALA A 90 -3.05 1.28 4.04
C ALA A 90 -3.72 0.04 3.45
N ILE A 91 -4.71 -0.52 4.16
CA ILE A 91 -5.67 -1.46 3.59
C ILE A 91 -6.99 -0.72 3.42
N VAL A 92 -7.59 -0.83 2.23
CA VAL A 92 -8.87 -0.21 1.90
C VAL A 92 -9.86 -1.31 1.54
N SER A 93 -10.89 -1.49 2.37
CA SER A 93 -11.96 -2.46 2.13
C SER A 93 -13.24 -2.05 2.83
N LYS A 94 -14.39 -2.42 2.25
CA LYS A 94 -15.72 -2.30 2.88
C LYS A 94 -16.19 -3.58 3.54
N LYS A 95 -15.41 -4.67 3.42
CA LYS A 95 -15.81 -6.01 3.88
C LYS A 95 -15.41 -6.21 5.34
N GLU A 96 -16.35 -6.70 6.15
CA GLU A 96 -16.12 -6.96 7.57
C GLU A 96 -15.01 -8.02 7.79
N ILE A 97 -14.95 -9.04 6.93
CA ILE A 97 -13.91 -10.08 7.00
C ILE A 97 -12.50 -9.50 6.85
N ASP A 98 -12.31 -8.49 6.00
CA ASP A 98 -11.03 -7.81 5.85
C ASP A 98 -10.66 -7.01 7.10
N MET A 99 -11.64 -6.43 7.80
CA MET A 99 -11.41 -5.75 9.07
C MET A 99 -11.01 -6.73 10.18
N HIS A 100 -11.57 -7.94 10.19
CA HIS A 100 -11.14 -8.98 11.13
C HIS A 100 -9.71 -9.45 10.81
N ASN A 101 -9.45 -9.80 9.55
CA ASN A 101 -8.13 -10.22 9.08
C ASN A 101 -7.06 -9.15 9.36
N PHE A 102 -7.39 -7.88 9.14
CA PHE A 102 -6.52 -6.75 9.42
C PHE A 102 -5.95 -6.75 10.84
N LYS A 103 -6.75 -7.14 11.85
CA LYS A 103 -6.28 -7.21 13.24
C LYS A 103 -5.14 -8.21 13.39
N ILE A 104 -5.23 -9.35 12.70
CA ILE A 104 -4.20 -10.38 12.67
C ILE A 104 -2.99 -9.89 11.86
N GLU A 105 -3.21 -9.40 10.64
CA GLU A 105 -2.16 -8.88 9.74
C GLU A 105 -1.32 -7.77 10.42
N LYS A 106 -1.95 -6.89 11.20
CA LYS A 106 -1.27 -5.82 11.96
C LYS A 106 -0.31 -6.36 13.03
N LEU A 107 -0.62 -7.51 13.66
CA LEU A 107 0.26 -8.17 14.63
C LEU A 107 1.53 -8.72 13.95
N PHE A 108 1.42 -9.20 12.72
CA PHE A 108 2.57 -9.65 11.93
C PHE A 108 3.38 -8.49 11.36
N TYR A 109 2.77 -7.37 10.98
CA TYR A 109 3.53 -6.27 10.38
C TYR A 109 4.30 -5.42 11.40
N LYS A 110 3.69 -5.01 12.51
CA LYS A 110 4.29 -4.19 13.59
C LYS A 110 4.86 -2.82 13.18
N LYS A 111 4.60 -2.34 11.96
CA LYS A 111 4.94 -0.98 11.48
C LYS A 111 3.65 -0.17 11.18
N ASN A 112 3.79 1.03 10.63
CA ASN A 112 2.66 1.93 10.32
C ASN A 112 1.69 1.31 9.31
N MET A 113 0.62 0.68 9.82
CA MET A 113 -0.40 0.02 9.02
C MET A 113 -1.79 0.33 9.56
N GLU A 114 -2.68 0.81 8.68
CA GLU A 114 -4.03 1.25 9.03
C GLU A 114 -5.07 0.77 8.03
N PHE A 115 -6.29 0.55 8.53
CA PHE A 115 -7.45 0.11 7.75
C PHE A 115 -8.39 1.28 7.48
N PHE A 116 -8.96 1.34 6.28
CA PHE A 116 -9.86 2.39 5.85
C PHE A 116 -11.03 1.80 5.05
N ILE A 117 -12.21 2.41 5.21
CA ILE A 117 -13.38 2.08 4.38
C ILE A 117 -13.33 2.81 3.04
N GLU A 118 -12.86 4.06 3.05
CA GLU A 118 -12.85 4.94 1.89
C GLU A 118 -11.42 5.23 1.41
N TYR A 119 -11.21 5.10 0.10
CA TYR A 119 -9.90 5.28 -0.54
C TYR A 119 -9.30 6.67 -0.29
N ASP A 120 -10.11 7.73 -0.37
CA ASP A 120 -9.62 9.10 -0.20
C ASP A 120 -9.05 9.35 1.20
N ASN A 121 -9.63 8.73 2.23
CA ASN A 121 -9.12 8.80 3.60
C ASN A 121 -7.78 8.08 3.74
N ALA A 122 -7.66 6.90 3.12
CA ALA A 122 -6.40 6.16 3.09
C ALA A 122 -5.30 6.95 2.38
N LEU A 123 -5.61 7.52 1.21
CA LEU A 123 -4.67 8.32 0.43
C LEU A 123 -4.22 9.57 1.19
N ALA A 124 -5.16 10.26 1.84
CA ALA A 124 -4.85 11.43 2.68
C ALA A 124 -3.91 11.04 3.85
N TRP A 125 -4.17 9.91 4.50
CA TRP A 125 -3.33 9.40 5.59
C TRP A 125 -1.93 9.01 5.10
N VAL A 126 -1.82 8.28 3.98
CA VAL A 126 -0.53 7.92 3.36
C VAL A 126 0.29 9.17 3.05
N LYS A 127 -0.31 10.15 2.35
CA LYS A 127 0.36 11.41 2.02
C LYS A 127 0.82 12.17 3.27
N LYS A 128 0.01 12.17 4.34
CA LYS A 128 0.37 12.81 5.62
C LYS A 128 1.58 12.12 6.27
N ARG A 129 1.63 10.79 6.26
CA ARG A 129 2.76 10.01 6.80
C ARG A 129 4.05 10.28 6.04
N LEU A 130 3.99 10.37 4.71
CA LEU A 130 5.17 10.65 3.88
C LEU A 130 5.72 12.07 4.06
N LYS A 131 4.85 13.07 4.31
CA LYS A 131 5.29 14.44 4.60
C LYS A 131 6.03 14.57 5.93
N LYS A 132 5.59 13.85 6.97
CA LYS A 132 6.22 13.87 8.31
C LYS A 132 7.66 13.36 8.32
N ASN A 133 8.02 12.51 7.36
CA ASN A 133 9.35 11.94 7.30
C ASN A 133 10.35 12.82 6.54
N LYS A 134 9.89 13.61 5.55
CA LYS A 134 10.73 14.59 4.84
C LYS A 134 11.35 15.66 5.76
N SER A 135 10.73 15.96 6.91
CA SER A 135 11.27 16.92 7.88
C SER A 135 12.34 16.34 8.81
N LYS A 136 12.60 15.03 8.80
CA LYS A 136 13.63 14.40 9.64
C LYS A 136 14.98 14.21 8.93
N GLY A 137 15.07 14.49 7.63
CA GLY A 137 16.29 14.39 6.83
C GLY A 137 17.02 15.72 6.58
N LYS A 138 16.68 16.77 7.34
CA LYS A 138 17.41 18.04 7.36
C LYS A 138 18.05 18.24 8.74
N VAL A 139 19.11 17.50 9.02
CA VAL A 139 20.11 17.82 10.05
C VAL A 139 21.47 17.54 9.43
#